data_AF-A0A973ZIZ0-F1
#
_entry.id   AF-A0A973ZIZ0-F1
#
_cell.length_a   1.000
_cell.length_b   1.000
_cell.length_c   1.000
_cell.angle_alpha   90.00
_cell.angle_beta   90.00
_cell.angle_gamma   90.00
#
_symmetry.space_group_name_H-M   'P 1'
#
loop_
_entity.id
_entity.type
_entity.pdbx_description
1 polymer ?
#
loop_
_entity_poly.entity_id
_entity_poly.type
_entity_poly.pdbx_seq_one_letter_code
_entity_poly.pdbx_strand_id
1 'polypeptide(L)'
;MRIRGHHSADPPTGASPTAEHHHRWWIRGHWRNQAYGPARTLRRPQWIKPFLKGPDGAPISTTSTVRVLGSLRPQTPAGEGSA
;
A
#
# COMPACT_ATOMS: atom_id res chain seq x y z
N MET A 1 23.23 -11.34 -5.22
CA MET A 1 21.79 -11.58 -5.38
C MET A 1 21.31 -10.76 -6.58
N ARG A 2 20.79 -11.39 -7.63
CA ARG A 2 20.47 -10.76 -8.93
C ARG A 2 18.95 -10.62 -9.04
N ILE A 3 18.47 -9.43 -9.38
CA ILE A 3 17.20 -9.24 -10.07
C ILE A 3 17.48 -8.24 -11.21
N ARG A 4 17.85 -8.77 -12.37
CA ARG A 4 17.90 -8.02 -13.63
C ARG A 4 16.50 -8.13 -14.22
N GLY A 5 15.66 -7.13 -13.98
CA GLY A 5 14.47 -6.93 -14.80
C GLY A 5 14.93 -6.49 -16.19
N HIS A 6 14.71 -7.33 -17.20
CA HIS A 6 14.81 -6.91 -18.59
C HIS A 6 13.71 -5.87 -18.84
N HIS A 7 14.07 -4.59 -18.80
CA HIS A 7 13.30 -3.57 -19.51
C HIS A 7 13.63 -3.76 -20.99
N SER A 8 12.69 -4.31 -21.76
CA SER A 8 12.77 -4.21 -23.21
C SER A 8 12.74 -2.72 -23.54
N ALA A 9 13.78 -2.28 -24.26
CA ALA A 9 13.88 -0.92 -24.76
C ALA A 9 12.86 -0.74 -25.88
N ASP A 10 11.87 0.11 -25.64
CA ASP A 10 10.98 0.68 -26.66
C ASP A 10 11.18 2.21 -26.70
N PRO A 11 10.96 2.86 -27.86
CA PRO A 11 11.51 4.17 -28.20
C PRO A 11 10.93 5.32 -27.35
N PRO A 12 11.63 6.47 -27.26
CA PRO A 12 11.22 7.58 -26.40
C PRO A 12 10.02 8.31 -27.00
N THR A 13 8.83 7.77 -26.80
CA THR A 13 7.58 8.53 -26.95
C THR A 13 7.16 8.95 -25.54
N GLY A 14 7.42 10.23 -25.24
CA GLY A 14 7.13 10.82 -23.94
C GLY A 14 5.67 10.67 -23.53
N ALA A 15 5.46 10.48 -22.23
CA ALA A 15 4.21 10.18 -21.54
C ALA A 15 3.79 8.69 -21.59
N SER A 16 4.34 7.90 -20.68
CA SER A 16 3.55 6.79 -20.12
C SER A 16 2.24 7.39 -19.62
N PRO A 17 1.05 6.85 -19.99
CA PRO A 17 -0.20 7.35 -19.45
C PRO A 17 -0.10 7.20 -17.94
N THR A 18 -0.10 8.34 -17.23
CA THR A 18 -0.28 8.33 -15.78
C THR A 18 -1.62 7.64 -15.59
N ALA A 19 -1.63 6.44 -15.00
CA ALA A 19 -2.87 5.74 -14.72
C ALA A 19 -3.71 6.65 -13.81
N GLU A 20 -4.71 7.30 -14.40
CA GLU A 20 -5.60 8.18 -13.67
C GLU A 20 -6.41 7.31 -12.72
N HIS A 21 -6.32 7.60 -11.43
CA HIS A 21 -7.02 6.80 -10.45
C HIS A 21 -8.48 7.25 -10.38
N HIS A 22 -9.42 6.42 -10.82
CA HIS A 22 -10.86 6.74 -10.81
C HIS A 22 -11.54 6.72 -9.43
N HIS A 23 -10.78 6.46 -8.36
CA HIS A 23 -11.31 6.38 -7.01
C HIS A 23 -10.34 7.00 -6.01
N ARG A 24 -10.83 7.27 -4.81
CA ARG A 24 -10.04 7.70 -3.66
C ARG A 24 -9.78 6.53 -2.71
N TRP A 25 -8.63 6.52 -2.05
CA TRP A 25 -8.28 5.47 -1.08
C TRP A 25 -7.53 6.05 0.12
N TRP A 26 -7.69 5.39 1.28
CA TRP A 26 -7.01 5.77 2.50
C TRP A 26 -5.53 5.42 2.46
N ILE A 27 -4.70 6.38 2.79
CA ILE A 27 -3.28 6.20 3.10
C ILE A 27 -3.15 6.08 4.62
N ARG A 28 -2.52 5.00 5.08
CA ARG A 28 -2.24 4.80 6.52
C ARG A 28 -1.25 5.86 7.01
N GLY A 29 -1.40 6.23 8.27
CA GLY A 29 -0.46 7.11 8.94
C GLY A 29 0.93 6.47 8.97
N HIS A 30 1.96 7.28 8.76
CA HIS A 30 3.35 6.81 8.70
C HIS A 30 4.33 7.90 9.12
N TRP A 31 5.50 7.47 9.56
CA TRP A 31 6.62 8.36 9.79
C TRP A 31 7.29 8.69 8.45
N ARG A 32 7.61 9.97 8.25
CA ARG A 32 8.39 10.45 7.12
C ARG A 32 9.57 11.26 7.63
N ASN A 33 10.72 11.10 6.99
CA ASN A 33 11.85 11.99 7.22
C ASN A 33 11.69 13.31 6.43
N GLN A 34 11.04 14.29 7.05
CA GLN A 34 10.65 15.54 6.42
C GLN A 34 11.82 16.52 6.36
N ALA A 35 12.08 17.05 5.16
CA ALA A 35 13.12 18.04 4.94
C ALA A 35 12.68 19.42 5.47
N TYR A 36 13.58 20.13 6.15
CA TYR A 36 13.34 21.44 6.74
C TYR A 36 14.64 22.27 6.84
N GLY A 37 14.54 23.50 7.33
CA GLY A 37 15.67 24.43 7.48
C GLY A 37 16.11 25.08 6.16
N PRO A 38 17.19 25.89 6.20
CA PRO A 38 17.71 26.57 5.03
C PRO A 38 18.04 25.57 3.91
N ALA A 39 17.54 25.87 2.70
CA ALA A 39 17.66 25.00 1.53
C ALA A 39 17.19 23.54 1.74
N ARG A 40 16.35 23.26 2.76
CA ARG A 40 15.81 21.92 3.07
C ARG A 40 16.92 20.90 3.39
N THR A 41 18.02 21.37 3.96
CA THR A 41 19.22 20.57 4.27
C THR A 41 19.04 19.68 5.49
N LEU A 42 18.19 20.06 6.44
CA LEU A 42 17.95 19.31 7.67
C LEU A 42 16.78 18.32 7.52
N ARG A 43 16.75 17.30 8.39
CA ARG A 43 15.83 16.16 8.32
C ARG A 43 15.24 15.85 9.69
N ARG A 44 13.91 15.85 9.79
CA ARG A 44 13.19 15.51 11.03
C ARG A 44 12.20 14.38 10.80
N PRO A 45 12.11 13.38 11.69
CA PRO A 45 10.98 12.47 11.71
C PRO A 45 9.68 13.23 11.97
N GLN A 46 8.70 13.08 11.08
CA GLN A 46 7.38 13.68 11.24
C GLN A 46 6.30 12.62 10.97
N TRP A 47 5.33 12.53 11.88
CA TRP A 47 4.16 11.68 11.70
C TRP A 47 3.19 12.34 10.72
N ILE A 48 2.87 11.64 9.64
CA ILE A 48 1.83 12.04 8.71
C ILE A 48 0.56 11.32 9.12
N LYS A 49 -0.47 12.09 9.49
CA LYS A 49 -1.79 11.53 9.85
C LYS A 49 -2.38 10.80 8.64
N PRO A 50 -3.21 9.75 8.86
CA PRO A 50 -3.93 9.11 7.77
C PRO A 50 -4.73 10.12 6.95
N PHE A 51 -4.74 9.97 5.63
CA PHE A 51 -5.46 10.89 4.73
C PHE A 51 -5.96 10.16 3.49
N LEU A 52 -6.89 10.80 2.79
CA LEU A 52 -7.49 10.28 1.56
C LEU A 52 -6.71 10.77 0.34
N LYS A 53 -6.31 9.86 -0.55
CA LYS A 53 -5.61 10.17 -1.81
C LYS A 53 -6.50 9.81 -3.01
N GLY A 54 -6.38 10.55 -4.10
CA GLY A 54 -7.11 10.34 -5.37
C GLY A 54 -7.76 11.65 -5.84
N PRO A 55 -8.37 11.68 -7.04
CA PRO A 55 -9.04 12.87 -7.56
C PRO A 55 -10.18 13.34 -6.64
N ASP A 56 -10.36 14.65 -6.55
CA ASP A 56 -11.46 15.24 -5.80
C ASP A 56 -12.81 14.83 -6.39
N GLY A 57 -13.78 14.54 -5.53
CA GLY A 57 -15.12 14.11 -5.94
C GLY A 57 -15.23 12.64 -6.40
N ALA A 58 -14.13 11.93 -6.66
CA ALA A 58 -14.18 10.53 -7.04
C ALA A 58 -14.74 9.63 -5.89
N PRO A 59 -15.37 8.49 -6.20
CA PRO A 59 -15.87 7.57 -5.17
C PRO A 59 -14.74 7.05 -4.28
N ILE A 60 -15.02 6.82 -3.00
CA ILE A 60 -14.05 6.21 -2.06
C ILE A 60 -14.08 4.70 -2.25
N SER A 61 -12.91 4.10 -2.41
CA SER A 61 -12.77 2.65 -2.53
C SER A 61 -13.20 1.96 -1.24
N THR A 62 -14.12 1.01 -1.35
CA THR A 62 -14.70 0.25 -0.25
C THR A 62 -13.92 -1.03 0.06
N THR A 63 -12.65 -1.15 -0.36
CA THR A 63 -11.90 -2.40 -0.26
C THR A 63 -11.56 -2.75 1.19
N SER A 64 -12.35 -3.61 1.82
CA SER A 64 -12.03 -4.26 3.08
C SER A 64 -11.05 -5.41 2.85
N THR A 65 -9.77 -5.09 2.63
CA THR A 65 -8.73 -6.14 2.53
C THR A 65 -8.42 -6.68 3.93
N VAL A 66 -9.05 -7.79 4.32
CA VAL A 66 -8.74 -8.54 5.54
C VAL A 66 -7.63 -9.55 5.24
N ARG A 67 -6.48 -9.45 5.93
CA ARG A 67 -5.41 -10.46 5.88
C ARG A 67 -5.43 -11.24 7.18
N VAL A 68 -5.98 -12.46 7.14
CA VAL A 68 -5.94 -13.41 8.26
C VAL A 68 -4.53 -13.99 8.34
N LEU A 69 -3.83 -13.79 9.44
CA LEU A 69 -2.53 -14.41 9.69
C LEU A 69 -2.69 -15.46 10.80
N GLY A 70 -2.83 -16.71 10.39
CA GLY A 70 -2.90 -17.84 11.30
C GLY A 70 -3.51 -19.06 10.62
N SER A 71 -2.86 -20.21 10.74
CA SER A 71 -3.50 -21.48 10.47
C SER A 71 -4.56 -21.68 11.55
N LEU A 72 -5.82 -21.37 11.23
CA LEU A 72 -6.91 -22.14 11.80
C LEU A 72 -6.66 -23.58 11.37
N ARG A 73 -5.86 -24.32 12.16
CA ARG A 73 -6.07 -25.77 12.21
C ARG A 73 -7.44 -25.89 12.85
N PRO A 74 -8.46 -26.40 12.15
CA PRO A 74 -9.66 -26.81 12.84
C PRO A 74 -9.22 -27.82 13.89
N GLN A 75 -9.46 -27.52 15.16
CA GLN A 75 -9.33 -28.51 16.22
C GLN A 75 -10.48 -29.49 15.95
N THR A 76 -10.18 -30.67 15.41
CA THR A 76 -11.18 -31.74 15.37
C THR A 76 -11.49 -32.10 16.83
N PRO A 77 -12.73 -31.97 17.33
CA PRO A 77 -13.04 -32.47 18.65
C PRO A 77 -12.84 -33.98 18.62
N ALA A 78 -11.88 -34.46 19.42
CA ALA A 78 -11.70 -35.88 19.66
C ALA A 78 -12.87 -36.36 20.51
N GLY A 79 -13.69 -37.25 19.94
CA GLY A 79 -14.62 -38.07 20.70
C GLY A 79 -16.05 -38.02 20.17
N GLU A 80 -16.37 -38.95 19.28
CA GLU A 80 -17.69 -39.58 19.29
C GLU A 80 -17.59 -40.97 18.64
N GLY A 81 -17.90 -42.01 19.44
CA GLY A 81 -17.83 -43.40 19.00
C GLY A 81 -17.62 -44.41 20.13
N SER A 82 -18.33 -44.27 21.25
CA SER A 82 -18.69 -45.42 22.08
C SER A 82 -19.96 -46.02 21.48
N ALA A 83 -19.89 -47.27 21.05
CA ALA A 83 -21.03 -48.17 20.86
C ALA A 83 -20.59 -49.58 21.26
#